data_AF-A0A838QQY2-F1
#
_entry.id   AF-A0A838QQY2-F1
#
_cell.length_a   1.000
_cell.length_b   1.000
_cell.length_c   1.000
_cell.angle_alpha   90.00
_cell.angle_beta   90.00
_cell.angle_gamma   90.00
#
_symmetry.space_group_name_H-M   'P 1'
#
loop_
_entity.id
_entity.type
_entity.pdbx_description
1 polymer ?
#
loop_
_entity_poly.entity_id
_entity_poly.type
_entity_poly.pdbx_seq_one_letter_code
_entity_poly.pdbx_strand_id
1 'polypeptide(L)'
;NAAVWVTGAVVPQRVAYFLSQHVVLIVPAEQIVNNMHEAYDWLHRQAGPDGPFASPRWGTFMSGPSKTADIEQALVIGAHGARSLHVYLVP
;
A
#
# COMPACT_ATOMS: atom_id res chain seq x y z
N ASN A 1 -0.58 -2.17 12.81
CA ASN A 1 0.24 -1.66 11.68
C ASN A 1 -0.66 -0.91 10.74
N ALA A 2 -0.30 0.31 10.35
CA ALA A 2 -0.98 1.04 9.29
C ALA A 2 -0.55 0.48 7.92
N ALA A 3 -1.47 0.45 6.96
CA ALA A 3 -1.20 0.01 5.60
C ALA A 3 -2.01 0.83 4.59
N VAL A 4 -1.49 0.97 3.37
CA VAL A 4 -2.14 1.66 2.26
C VAL A 4 -2.41 0.65 1.15
N TRP A 5 -3.67 0.57 0.69
CA TRP A 5 -4.02 -0.22 -0.48
C TRP A 5 -3.50 0.50 -1.74
N VAL A 6 -2.64 -0.17 -2.50
CA VAL A 6 -2.12 0.33 -3.77
C VAL A 6 -2.46 -0.62 -4.89
N THR A 7 -2.69 -0.05 -6.08
CA THR A 7 -3.09 -0.79 -7.28
C THR A 7 -2.38 -0.21 -8.50
N GLY A 8 -2.45 -0.93 -9.62
CA GLY A 8 -1.98 -0.43 -10.92
C GLY A 8 -2.86 0.62 -11.60
N ALA A 9 -3.88 1.18 -10.93
CA ALA A 9 -4.85 2.07 -11.57
C ALA A 9 -4.25 3.43 -11.94
N VAL A 10 -3.38 3.96 -11.07
CA VAL A 10 -2.69 5.25 -11.27
C VAL A 10 -1.28 5.04 -11.81
N VAL A 11 -0.54 4.06 -11.30
CA VAL A 11 0.80 3.70 -11.78
C VAL A 11 0.77 2.26 -12.29
N PRO A 12 0.66 2.04 -13.62
CA PRO A 12 0.51 0.70 -14.19
C PRO A 12 1.71 -0.22 -13.93
N GLN A 13 2.91 0.35 -13.84
CA GLN A 13 4.15 -0.38 -13.62
C GLN A 13 4.23 -0.82 -12.15
N ARG A 14 3.74 -2.03 -11.85
CA ARG A 14 3.83 -2.66 -10.52
C ARG A 14 5.21 -2.50 -9.88
N VAL A 15 6.27 -2.65 -10.68
CA VAL A 15 7.67 -2.54 -10.24
C VAL A 15 8.00 -1.19 -9.59
N ALA A 16 7.29 -0.11 -9.92
CA ALA A 16 7.51 1.22 -9.33
C ALA A 16 7.25 1.24 -7.82
N TYR A 17 6.39 0.36 -7.31
CA TYR A 17 6.09 0.28 -5.88
C TYR A 17 7.12 -0.55 -5.08
N PHE A 18 7.89 -1.41 -5.76
CA PHE A 18 8.78 -2.37 -5.10
C PHE A 18 10.27 -2.11 -5.33
N LEU A 19 10.64 -1.57 -6.50
CA LEU A 19 12.05 -1.36 -6.89
C LEU A 19 12.52 0.09 -6.72
N SER A 20 11.59 1.03 -6.52
CA SER A 20 11.95 2.43 -6.25
C SER A 20 12.65 2.54 -4.90
N GLN A 21 13.74 3.31 -4.85
CA GLN A 21 14.44 3.55 -3.58
C GLN A 21 13.58 4.38 -2.61
N HIS A 22 12.78 5.30 -3.14
CA HIS A 22 11.91 6.18 -2.38
C HIS A 22 10.52 6.19 -3.01
N VAL A 23 9.51 5.90 -2.20
CA VAL A 23 8.09 5.91 -2.62
C VAL A 23 7.35 6.98 -1.84
N VAL A 24 6.56 7.77 -2.56
CA VAL A 24 5.63 8.75 -1.96
C VAL A 24 4.22 8.34 -2.35
N LEU A 25 3.35 8.21 -1.35
CA LEU A 25 1.92 7.95 -1.53
C LEU A 25 1.14 9.17 -1.07
N ILE A 26 0.18 9.59 -1.89
CA ILE A 26 -0.76 10.65 -1.56
C ILE A 26 -2.11 9.97 -1.31
N VAL A 27 -2.66 10.16 -0.11
CA VAL A 27 -3.86 9.47 0.35
C VAL A 27 -4.88 10.50 0.83
N PRO A 28 -6.13 10.49 0.34
CA PRO A 28 -7.19 11.32 0.90
C PRO A 28 -7.44 10.95 2.37
N ALA A 29 -7.46 11.94 3.26
CA ALA A 29 -7.62 11.73 4.70
C ALA A 29 -8.99 11.09 5.03
N GLU A 30 -10.00 11.40 4.22
CA GLU A 30 -11.35 10.83 4.29
C GLU A 30 -11.43 9.32 4.00
N GLN A 31 -10.40 8.73 3.37
CA GLN A 31 -10.36 7.29 3.06
C GLN A 31 -9.67 6.45 4.14
N ILE A 32 -9.26 7.07 5.25
CA ILE A 32 -8.66 6.35 6.38
C ILE A 32 -9.75 5.61 7.14
N VAL A 33 -9.53 4.31 7.34
CA VAL A 33 -10.39 3.43 8.15
C VAL A 33 -9.66 2.95 9.39
N ASN A 34 -10.40 2.52 10.42
CA ASN A 34 -9.84 2.18 11.72
C ASN A 34 -9.05 0.88 11.71
N ASN A 35 -9.43 -0.07 10.84
CA ASN A 35 -8.90 -1.42 10.86
C ASN A 35 -9.01 -2.11 9.49
N MET A 36 -8.36 -3.27 9.36
CA MET A 36 -8.34 -4.03 8.12
C MET A 36 -9.71 -4.60 7.73
N HIS A 37 -10.60 -4.89 8.69
CA HIS A 37 -11.95 -5.38 8.36
C HIS A 37 -12.73 -4.30 7.62
N GLU A 38 -12.70 -3.05 8.12
CA GLU A 38 -13.29 -1.90 7.43
C GLU A 38 -12.66 -1.67 6.05
N ALA A 39 -11.34 -1.88 5.91
CA ALA A 39 -10.65 -1.76 4.62
C ALA A 39 -11.10 -2.84 3.62
N TYR A 40 -11.24 -4.09 4.07
CA TYR A 40 -11.75 -5.18 3.24
C TYR A 40 -13.22 -4.98 2.87
N ASP A 41 -14.05 -4.51 3.79
CA ASP A 41 -15.45 -4.19 3.50
C ASP A 41 -15.54 -3.07 2.46
N TRP A 42 -14.71 -2.03 2.58
CA TRP A 42 -14.62 -0.95 1.59
C TRP A 42 -14.23 -1.49 0.20
N LEU A 43 -13.20 -2.35 0.13
CA LEU A 43 -12.79 -2.99 -1.11
C LEU A 43 -13.89 -3.86 -1.71
N HIS A 44 -14.60 -4.62 -0.89
CA HIS A 44 -15.69 -5.49 -1.33
C HIS A 44 -16.89 -4.70 -1.85
N ARG A 45 -17.29 -3.61 -1.18
CA ARG A 45 -18.37 -2.74 -1.65
C ARG A 45 -18.08 -2.11 -2.99
N GLN A 46 -16.80 -1.90 -3.30
CA GLN A 46 -16.39 -1.42 -4.60
C GLN A 46 -16.19 -2.54 -5.61
N ALA A 47 -16.32 -3.83 -5.27
CA ALA A 47 -16.18 -4.93 -6.22
C ALA A 47 -17.37 -4.97 -7.21
N GLY A 48 -17.36 -4.05 -8.17
CA GLY A 48 -18.22 -3.98 -9.34
C GLY A 48 -17.37 -3.71 -10.58
N PRO A 49 -17.97 -3.65 -11.78
CA PRO A 49 -17.27 -3.46 -13.05
C PRO A 49 -16.46 -2.15 -13.17
N ASP A 50 -16.59 -1.22 -12.23
CA ASP A 50 -15.83 0.04 -12.18
C ASP A 50 -14.97 0.22 -10.91
N GLY A 51 -14.87 -0.76 -10.02
CA GLY A 51 -14.13 -0.58 -8.77
C GLY A 51 -12.73 -1.19 -8.74
N PRO A 52 -12.09 -1.31 -7.56
CA PRO A 52 -10.66 -1.51 -7.40
C PRO A 52 -10.16 -2.86 -7.91
N PHE A 53 -11.06 -3.77 -8.27
CA PHE A 53 -10.78 -5.06 -8.88
C PHE A 53 -11.22 -5.20 -10.35
N ALA A 54 -11.93 -4.21 -10.90
CA ALA A 54 -12.37 -4.23 -12.30
C ALA A 54 -11.21 -4.02 -13.29
N SER A 55 -10.30 -3.12 -12.94
CA SER A 55 -9.00 -2.92 -13.57
C SER A 55 -8.19 -2.04 -12.61
N PRO A 56 -7.26 -2.62 -11.84
CA PRO A 56 -6.16 -3.45 -12.34
C PRO A 56 -6.11 -4.87 -11.76
N ARG A 57 -5.45 -5.79 -12.48
CA ARG A 57 -5.29 -7.23 -12.12
C ARG A 57 -4.44 -7.49 -10.86
N TRP A 58 -4.08 -6.44 -10.11
CA TRP A 58 -3.24 -6.57 -8.93
C TRP A 58 -3.48 -5.39 -7.97
N GLY A 59 -3.39 -5.68 -6.69
CA GLY A 59 -3.24 -4.69 -5.65
C GLY A 59 -2.54 -5.30 -4.44
N THR A 60 -1.97 -4.47 -3.59
CA THR A 60 -1.34 -4.92 -2.35
C THR A 60 -1.52 -3.88 -1.25
N PHE A 61 -1.47 -4.34 -0.01
CA PHE A 61 -1.34 -3.45 1.14
C PHE A 61 0.16 -3.20 1.41
N MET A 62 0.60 -1.97 1.19
CA MET A 62 1.94 -1.54 1.60
C MET A 62 1.90 -1.02 3.03
N SER A 63 2.76 -1.56 3.89
CA SER A 63 2.91 -1.11 5.28
C SER A 63 4.37 -0.77 5.56
N GLY A 64 4.60 0.10 6.56
CA GLY A 64 5.94 0.49 6.99
C GLY A 64 6.77 -0.71 7.52
N PRO A 65 8.07 -0.49 7.81
CA PRO A 65 8.97 -1.56 8.24
C PRO A 65 8.38 -2.35 9.41
N SER A 66 8.28 -3.67 9.22
CA SER A 66 7.69 -4.56 10.22
C SER A 66 8.62 -4.74 11.42
N LYS A 67 8.00 -4.93 12.59
CA LYS A 67 8.66 -5.42 13.80
C LYS A 67 9.27 -6.83 13.64
N THR A 68 8.94 -7.56 12.57
CA THR A 68 9.48 -8.90 12.24
C THR A 68 10.77 -8.88 11.43
N ALA A 69 11.33 -7.71 11.07
CA ALA A 69 12.74 -7.63 10.64
C ALA A 69 13.74 -7.95 11.78
N ASP A 70 13.21 -8.22 12.97
CA ASP A 70 13.93 -8.50 14.22
C ASP A 70 13.94 -10.00 14.59
N ILE A 71 13.79 -10.90 13.62
CA ILE A 71 13.99 -12.35 13.86
C ILE A 71 15.49 -12.72 13.82
N GLU A 72 16.34 -11.87 13.22
CA GLU A 72 17.81 -12.05 13.18
C GLU A 72 18.61 -10.73 13.38
N GLN A 73 17.99 -9.68 13.95
CA GLN A 73 18.63 -8.39 14.31
C GLN A 73 19.40 -7.63 13.20
N ALA A 74 19.15 -7.88 11.91
CA ALA A 74 19.67 -7.05 10.84
C ALA A 74 18.54 -6.58 9.93
N LEU A 75 18.05 -5.36 10.18
CA LEU A 75 17.17 -4.67 9.23
C LEU A 75 17.99 -4.34 7.98
N VAL A 76 17.90 -5.16 6.94
CA VAL A 76 18.42 -4.79 5.61
C VAL A 76 17.41 -3.86 4.94
N ILE A 77 17.63 -2.55 5.13
CA ILE A 77 16.81 -1.51 4.49
C ILE A 77 17.02 -1.59 2.96
N GLY A 78 15.94 -1.85 2.22
CA GLY A 78 15.95 -1.87 0.76
C GLY A 78 16.05 -3.25 0.08
N ALA A 79 16.16 -4.36 0.83
CA ALA A 79 16.19 -5.71 0.24
C ALA A 79 14.79 -6.26 -0.11
N HIS A 80 13.75 -5.83 0.63
CA HIS A 80 12.38 -6.36 0.52
C HIS A 80 11.34 -5.30 0.10
N GLY A 81 11.77 -4.09 -0.26
CA GLY A 81 10.91 -2.96 -0.65
C GLY A 81 11.68 -1.64 -0.68
N ALA A 82 10.97 -0.51 -0.83
CA ALA A 82 11.60 0.81 -0.86
C ALA A 82 12.41 1.11 0.40
N ARG A 83 13.51 1.88 0.26
CA ARG A 83 14.34 2.33 1.41
C ARG A 83 13.59 3.34 2.26
N SER A 84 12.75 4.17 1.65
CA SER A 84 11.80 5.01 2.38
C SER A 84 10.43 5.01 1.72
N LEU A 85 9.41 5.13 2.57
CA LEU A 85 8.02 5.33 2.20
C LEU A 85 7.49 6.55 2.95
N HIS A 86 7.05 7.57 2.22
CA HIS A 86 6.36 8.73 2.78
C HIS A 86 4.90 8.69 2.38
N VAL A 87 4.01 8.93 3.34
CA VAL A 87 2.56 9.04 3.09
C VAL A 87 2.13 10.46 3.42
N TYR A 88 1.59 11.17 2.43
CA TYR A 88 0.98 12.48 2.61
C TYR A 88 -0.53 12.32 2.64
N LEU A 89 -1.13 12.80 3.73
CA LEU A 89 -2.58 12.91 3.83
C LEU A 89 -3.00 14.24 3.23
N VAL A 90 -3.93 14.19 2.29
CA VAL A 90 -4.53 15.40 1.68
C VAL A 90 -6.00 15.49 2.11
N PRO A 91 -6.56 16.71 2.23
CA PRO A 91 -7.98 16.91 2.52
C PRO A 91 -8.88 16.12 1.57
#